data_AF-A0A7S2N6I6-F1
#
_entry.id   AF-A0A7S2N6I6-F1
#
_cell.length_a   1.000
_cell.length_b   1.000
_cell.length_c   1.000
_cell.angle_alpha   90.00
_cell.angle_beta   90.00
_cell.angle_gamma   90.00
#
_symmetry.space_group_name_H-M   'P 1'
#
loop_
_entity.id
_entity.type
_entity.pdbx_description
1 polymer ?
#
loop_
_entity_poly.entity_id
_entity_poly.type
_entity_poly.pdbx_seq_one_letter_code
_entity_poly.pdbx_strand_id
1 'polypeptide(L)'
;MAPLRLLWVCLATALAARALGAGAVADPAGPTGECNEPACAGRPPAPVLLQRSSALALRADAAGASEAAAQLWSSASRLQAGCGWGHCVVPAGEHWVLDTSIHVETLTVQGKLTWDTSKDDLELKAGYVLVDSGGHLQVGTRDAPMDRKAIIYITKGPHSHPEFGHRFFGGRGSAKIDIHGRELKRTWTLLSRTAAAGSTVLHLKDDPAALGWRAGDRIGVATTTPHTKRGESTVHTVASVGSRSLTLNEPLRAEHWGGLREIAGRRFEMAAEVVNMERSVLITGDHDDIQWTGEGLHTMMMGSGYMDMRYARVEHCGQRPLMGRYCLHFHVMRRCPRCVFQGNAVV
;
A
#
# COMPACT_ATOMS: atom_id res chain seq x y z
N MET A 1 -4.14 -52.68 27.23
CA MET A 1 -3.26 -51.83 28.05
C MET A 1 -3.10 -50.50 27.32
N ALA A 2 -3.52 -49.41 27.95
CA ALA A 2 -3.62 -48.08 27.36
C ALA A 2 -2.27 -47.34 27.32
N PRO A 3 -2.04 -46.39 26.39
CA PRO A 3 -0.93 -45.45 26.48
C PRO A 3 -1.36 -44.13 27.16
N LEU A 4 -0.46 -43.62 28.00
CA LEU A 4 -0.55 -42.36 28.75
C LEU A 4 -0.77 -41.14 27.84
N ARG A 5 -1.73 -40.29 28.23
CA ARG A 5 -1.85 -38.90 27.75
C ARG A 5 -1.31 -37.95 28.82
N LEU A 6 -0.29 -37.17 28.49
CA LEU A 6 0.14 -36.01 29.27
C LEU A 6 -0.87 -34.87 29.04
N LEU A 7 -1.59 -34.48 30.09
CA LEU A 7 -2.30 -33.20 30.15
C LEU A 7 -1.32 -32.12 30.57
N TRP A 8 -1.18 -31.07 29.77
CA TRP A 8 -0.64 -29.78 30.21
C TRP A 8 -1.80 -28.84 30.53
N VAL A 9 -1.86 -28.41 31.79
CA VAL A 9 -2.78 -27.41 32.31
C VAL A 9 -2.07 -26.05 32.21
N CYS A 10 -2.57 -25.14 31.38
CA CYS A 10 -2.16 -23.73 31.41
C CYS A 10 -3.12 -22.94 32.32
N LEU A 11 -2.63 -22.55 33.49
CA LEU A 11 -3.24 -21.58 34.39
C LEU A 11 -3.06 -20.17 33.81
N ALA A 12 -4.15 -19.42 33.64
CA ALA A 12 -4.11 -17.99 33.33
C ALA A 12 -4.19 -17.19 34.64
N THR A 13 -3.11 -16.52 35.01
CA THR A 13 -3.09 -15.52 36.10
C THR A 13 -3.28 -14.12 35.52
N ALA A 14 -4.39 -13.48 35.88
CA ALA A 14 -4.63 -12.06 35.67
C ALA A 14 -3.97 -11.26 36.80
N LEU A 15 -3.03 -10.35 36.48
CA LEU A 15 -2.54 -9.34 37.41
C LEU A 15 -3.24 -8.00 37.11
N ALA A 16 -4.07 -7.55 38.05
CA ALA A 16 -4.59 -6.20 38.12
C ALA A 16 -3.61 -5.34 38.95
N ALA A 17 -3.07 -4.29 38.36
CA ALA A 17 -2.30 -3.27 39.09
C ALA A 17 -3.26 -2.17 39.60
N ARG A 18 -3.33 -2.04 40.94
CA ARG A 18 -3.96 -0.92 41.66
C ARG A 18 -3.05 0.31 41.58
N ALA A 19 -3.65 1.48 41.33
CA ALA A 19 -3.03 2.78 41.55
C ALA A 19 -3.74 3.52 42.71
N LEU A 20 -2.94 3.92 43.70
CA LEU A 20 -3.19 4.90 44.76
C LEU A 20 -1.85 5.65 44.91
N GLY A 21 -1.71 6.96 45.04
CA GLY A 21 -2.63 8.08 45.12
C GLY A 21 -1.80 9.38 45.24
N ALA A 22 -2.43 10.48 44.87
CA ALA A 22 -2.25 11.90 45.23
C ALA A 22 -0.88 12.44 45.73
N GLY A 23 -0.41 13.48 45.02
CA GLY A 23 0.48 14.53 45.53
C GLY A 23 0.38 15.75 44.60
N ALA A 24 -0.34 16.78 45.06
CA ALA A 24 -0.61 18.03 44.34
C ALA A 24 0.50 19.06 44.56
N VAL A 25 0.88 19.85 43.54
CA VAL A 25 1.32 21.26 43.68
C VAL A 25 1.09 22.05 42.36
N ALA A 26 0.17 23.02 42.46
CA ALA A 26 0.06 24.37 41.88
C ALA A 26 0.50 24.74 40.43
N ASP A 27 -0.50 25.24 39.67
CA ASP A 27 -0.39 26.24 38.60
C ASP A 27 -0.13 27.65 39.16
N PRO A 28 0.54 28.55 38.41
CA PRO A 28 0.36 29.98 38.58
C PRO A 28 -0.40 30.60 37.40
N ALA A 29 -1.63 31.01 37.68
CA ALA A 29 -2.32 32.07 36.94
C ALA A 29 -1.74 33.44 37.33
N GLY A 30 -1.60 34.33 36.35
CA GLY A 30 -1.24 35.74 36.53
C GLY A 30 -2.21 36.66 35.77
N PRO A 31 -2.34 37.94 36.17
CA PRO A 31 -3.63 38.44 36.65
C PRO A 31 -4.34 39.43 35.74
N THR A 32 -5.66 39.48 35.91
CA THR A 32 -6.55 40.59 35.57
C THR A 32 -6.31 41.76 36.54
N GLY A 33 -6.05 42.95 36.01
CA GLY A 33 -5.96 44.20 36.77
C GLY A 33 -6.66 45.32 36.01
N GLU A 34 -7.80 45.75 36.54
CA GLU A 34 -8.54 46.96 36.17
C GLU A 34 -7.76 48.22 36.59
N CYS A 35 -7.85 49.28 35.78
CA CYS A 35 -7.50 50.65 36.19
C CYS A 35 -8.65 51.60 35.81
N ASN A 36 -9.14 52.32 36.81
CA ASN A 36 -10.13 53.40 36.78
C ASN A 36 -9.62 54.68 36.06
N GLU A 37 -10.54 55.47 35.50
CA GLU A 37 -10.41 56.80 34.84
C GLU A 37 -9.87 57.97 35.75
N PRO A 38 -9.78 59.27 35.34
CA PRO A 38 -9.91 59.95 34.02
C PRO A 38 -8.80 61.01 33.68
N ALA A 39 -8.97 61.69 32.54
CA ALA A 39 -8.53 63.06 32.18
C ALA A 39 -7.22 63.26 31.38
N CYS A 40 -7.36 63.54 30.07
CA CYS A 40 -7.20 64.90 29.52
C CYS A 40 -7.27 64.87 27.99
N ALA A 41 -8.26 65.59 27.43
CA ALA A 41 -8.40 65.85 26.01
C ALA A 41 -7.39 66.91 25.53
N GLY A 42 -6.81 66.73 24.35
CA GLY A 42 -6.00 67.79 23.72
C GLY A 42 -5.32 67.41 22.40
N ARG A 43 -5.95 67.83 21.30
CA ARG A 43 -5.44 68.04 19.92
C ARG A 43 -5.29 66.84 18.96
N PRO A 44 -5.66 67.01 17.67
CA PRO A 44 -5.54 65.97 16.64
C PRO A 44 -4.14 65.93 16.03
N PRO A 45 -3.61 64.76 15.62
CA PRO A 45 -2.44 64.70 14.76
C PRO A 45 -2.80 64.81 13.27
N ALA A 46 -1.92 65.51 12.56
CA ALA A 46 -1.91 65.77 11.12
C ALA A 46 -1.60 64.51 10.28
N PRO A 47 -1.78 64.51 8.94
CA PRO A 47 -1.76 63.31 8.13
C PRO A 47 -0.34 62.80 7.91
N VAL A 48 -0.14 61.48 8.06
CA VAL A 48 1.11 60.81 7.73
C VAL A 48 1.17 60.52 6.23
N LEU A 49 2.21 61.05 5.58
CA LEU A 49 2.56 60.78 4.18
C LEU A 49 2.76 59.27 3.92
N LEU A 50 2.13 58.75 2.86
CA LEU A 50 2.52 57.46 2.27
C LEU A 50 3.89 57.60 1.59
N GLN A 51 4.91 56.92 2.11
CA GLN A 51 6.12 56.63 1.35
C GLN A 51 5.87 55.42 0.44
N ARG A 52 6.09 55.63 -0.86
CA ARG A 52 6.15 54.56 -1.87
C ARG A 52 7.48 53.83 -1.73
N SER A 53 7.46 52.59 -1.27
CA SER A 53 8.60 51.69 -1.36
C SER A 53 8.63 51.04 -2.74
N SER A 54 9.68 51.34 -3.51
CA SER A 54 9.98 50.69 -4.79
C SER A 54 10.31 49.22 -4.56
N ALA A 55 9.39 48.33 -4.94
CA ALA A 55 9.66 46.90 -4.98
C ALA A 55 10.56 46.58 -6.18
N LEU A 56 11.82 46.29 -5.90
CA LEU A 56 12.75 45.69 -6.86
C LEU A 56 12.24 44.28 -7.15
N ALA A 57 11.62 44.09 -8.31
CA ALA A 57 11.17 42.78 -8.77
C ALA A 57 12.42 41.92 -9.07
N LEU A 58 12.82 41.07 -8.12
CA LEU A 58 13.65 39.92 -8.45
C LEU A 58 12.84 39.04 -9.39
N ARG A 59 13.20 39.06 -10.67
CA ARG A 59 12.82 38.00 -11.60
C ARG A 59 13.47 36.73 -11.09
N ALA A 60 12.67 35.87 -10.46
CA ALA A 60 13.00 34.47 -10.37
C ALA A 60 12.97 33.94 -11.80
N ASP A 61 14.14 33.70 -12.38
CA ASP A 61 14.24 32.81 -13.52
C ASP A 61 13.76 31.44 -13.05
N ALA A 62 12.47 31.17 -13.29
CA ALA A 62 11.97 29.83 -13.37
C ALA A 62 12.65 29.21 -14.59
N ALA A 63 13.84 28.65 -14.37
CA ALA A 63 14.39 27.64 -15.25
C ALA A 63 13.42 26.45 -15.21
N GLY A 64 12.38 26.54 -16.02
CA GLY A 64 11.56 25.40 -16.38
C GLY A 64 12.49 24.44 -17.09
N ALA A 65 13.04 23.47 -16.35
CA ALA A 65 13.59 22.29 -16.98
C ALA A 65 12.47 21.71 -17.81
N SER A 66 12.58 21.80 -19.14
CA SER A 66 11.64 21.12 -20.03
C SER A 66 11.73 19.64 -19.69
N GLU A 67 10.63 19.06 -19.22
CA GLU A 67 10.56 17.61 -19.02
C GLU A 67 10.92 16.96 -20.37
N ALA A 68 11.90 16.05 -20.36
CA ALA A 68 12.34 15.41 -21.58
C ALA A 68 11.14 14.73 -22.25
N ALA A 69 11.06 14.82 -23.57
CA ALA A 69 9.98 14.18 -24.31
C ALA A 69 9.95 12.68 -23.99
N ALA A 70 8.77 12.20 -23.59
CA ALA A 70 8.57 10.80 -23.25
C ALA A 70 8.87 9.91 -24.45
N GLN A 71 9.73 8.91 -24.27
CA GLN A 71 10.10 7.94 -25.30
C GLN A 71 9.42 6.60 -24.98
N LEU A 72 8.87 5.94 -26.00
CA LEU A 72 8.31 4.61 -25.80
C LEU A 72 9.43 3.61 -25.60
N TRP A 73 9.28 2.70 -24.64
CA TRP A 73 10.25 1.62 -24.43
C TRP A 73 10.44 0.81 -25.71
N SER A 74 9.37 0.52 -26.43
CA SER A 74 9.42 -0.20 -27.72
C SER A 74 10.25 0.53 -28.79
N SER A 75 10.36 1.85 -28.71
CA SER A 75 11.12 2.68 -29.67
C SER A 75 12.57 2.91 -29.25
N ALA A 76 12.91 2.69 -27.98
CA ALA A 76 14.28 2.75 -27.50
C ALA A 76 15.00 1.47 -27.96
N SER A 77 15.99 1.59 -28.85
CA SER A 77 16.85 0.44 -29.18
C SER A 77 17.54 -0.04 -27.90
N ARG A 78 17.82 -1.35 -27.73
CA ARG A 78 18.51 -1.86 -26.53
C ARG A 78 19.81 -1.11 -26.20
N LEU A 79 20.50 -0.59 -27.23
CA LEU A 79 21.70 0.23 -27.09
C LEU A 79 21.40 1.65 -26.59
N GLN A 80 20.31 2.28 -27.04
CA GLN A 80 19.82 3.56 -26.51
C GLN A 80 19.15 3.41 -25.14
N ALA A 81 18.59 2.24 -24.86
CA ALA A 81 17.91 1.92 -23.61
C ALA A 81 18.89 1.61 -22.45
N GLY A 82 20.19 1.92 -22.61
CA GLY A 82 21.21 1.60 -21.61
C GLY A 82 21.26 0.12 -21.23
N CYS A 83 20.79 -0.79 -22.10
CA CYS A 83 20.65 -2.21 -21.82
C CYS A 83 21.87 -3.00 -22.32
N GLY A 84 22.89 -3.14 -21.47
CA GLY A 84 24.07 -3.97 -21.74
C GLY A 84 23.95 -5.33 -21.06
N TRP A 85 24.05 -6.43 -21.83
CA TRP A 85 24.03 -7.81 -21.29
C TRP A 85 22.81 -8.13 -20.41
N GLY A 86 21.66 -7.50 -20.69
CA GLY A 86 20.43 -7.64 -19.91
C GLY A 86 20.32 -6.70 -18.71
N HIS A 87 21.37 -5.92 -18.40
CA HIS A 87 21.32 -4.87 -17.38
C HIS A 87 20.90 -3.55 -18.01
N CYS A 88 19.70 -3.09 -17.68
CA CYS A 88 19.12 -1.86 -18.24
C CYS A 88 19.16 -0.71 -17.24
N VAL A 89 19.46 0.48 -17.75
CA VAL A 89 19.40 1.73 -17.00
C VAL A 89 18.51 2.72 -17.75
N VAL A 90 17.46 3.24 -17.10
CA VAL A 90 16.75 4.43 -17.58
C VAL A 90 17.57 5.64 -17.16
N PRO A 91 18.27 6.34 -18.08
CA PRO A 91 19.27 7.34 -17.72
C PRO A 91 18.66 8.59 -17.08
N ALA A 92 19.44 9.28 -16.25
CA ALA A 92 19.03 10.55 -15.68
C ALA A 92 18.70 11.57 -16.79
N GLY A 93 17.59 12.29 -16.60
CA GLY A 93 17.10 13.26 -17.59
C GLY A 93 16.25 12.65 -18.70
N GLU A 94 16.13 11.33 -18.81
CA GLU A 94 15.24 10.67 -19.76
C GLU A 94 13.91 10.29 -19.11
N HIS A 95 12.84 10.28 -19.92
CA HIS A 95 11.52 9.76 -19.53
C HIS A 95 11.11 8.68 -20.51
N TRP A 96 11.00 7.44 -20.03
CA TRP A 96 10.52 6.32 -20.82
C TRP A 96 9.14 5.85 -20.38
N VAL A 97 8.36 5.39 -21.36
CA VAL A 97 7.03 4.81 -21.19
C VAL A 97 7.10 3.33 -21.49
N LEU A 98 6.80 2.49 -20.50
CA LEU A 98 6.60 1.07 -20.70
C LEU A 98 5.30 0.84 -21.47
N ASP A 99 5.42 0.63 -22.77
CA ASP A 99 4.30 0.41 -23.70
C ASP A 99 4.25 -1.03 -24.23
N THR A 100 5.25 -1.84 -23.91
CA THR A 100 5.31 -3.27 -24.20
C THR A 100 5.89 -3.99 -22.99
N SER A 101 5.57 -5.25 -22.79
CA SER A 101 6.19 -6.06 -21.73
C SER A 101 7.68 -6.22 -21.99
N ILE A 102 8.47 -6.23 -20.91
CA ILE A 102 9.93 -6.27 -20.95
C ILE A 102 10.47 -7.35 -20.01
N HIS A 103 11.53 -8.00 -20.45
CA HIS A 103 12.28 -8.96 -19.64
C HIS A 103 13.77 -8.62 -19.73
N VAL A 104 14.34 -8.30 -18.57
CA VAL A 104 15.73 -7.87 -18.41
C VAL A 104 16.35 -8.61 -17.21
N GLU A 105 17.67 -8.68 -17.13
CA GLU A 105 18.36 -9.28 -15.98
C GLU A 105 18.21 -8.38 -14.74
N THR A 106 18.41 -7.08 -14.91
CA THR A 106 18.24 -6.07 -13.85
C THR A 106 17.78 -4.75 -14.45
N LEU A 107 16.98 -3.99 -13.71
CA LEU A 107 16.58 -2.64 -14.09
C LEU A 107 17.00 -1.62 -13.04
N THR A 108 17.68 -0.55 -13.46
CA THR A 108 17.94 0.64 -12.64
C THR A 108 17.28 1.87 -13.25
N VAL A 109 16.52 2.63 -12.48
CA VAL A 109 15.82 3.84 -12.94
C VAL A 109 16.50 5.06 -12.31
N GLN A 110 17.19 5.85 -13.12
CA GLN A 110 17.80 7.14 -12.74
C GLN A 110 17.05 8.34 -13.33
N GLY A 111 16.37 8.14 -14.47
CA GLY A 111 15.39 9.06 -15.05
C GLY A 111 13.98 8.76 -14.59
N LYS A 112 13.01 8.79 -15.51
CA LYS A 112 11.60 8.50 -15.24
C LYS A 112 11.13 7.30 -16.05
N LEU A 113 10.47 6.35 -15.40
CA LEU A 113 9.79 5.22 -16.02
C LEU A 113 8.31 5.25 -15.67
N THR A 114 7.44 5.37 -16.67
CA THR A 114 5.98 5.35 -16.50
C THR A 114 5.34 4.17 -17.23
N TRP A 115 4.24 3.63 -16.73
CA TRP A 115 3.42 2.68 -17.50
C TRP A 115 2.51 3.40 -18.49
N ASP A 116 2.32 2.83 -19.67
CA ASP A 116 1.19 3.17 -20.54
C ASP A 116 -0.11 2.62 -19.93
N THR A 117 -0.89 3.50 -19.30
CA THR A 117 -2.13 3.12 -18.60
C THR A 117 -3.27 2.73 -19.54
N SER A 118 -3.10 2.93 -20.85
CA SER A 118 -4.08 2.51 -21.85
C SER A 118 -3.96 1.03 -22.23
N LYS A 119 -2.85 0.37 -21.88
CA LYS A 119 -2.56 -1.03 -22.23
C LYS A 119 -2.84 -1.97 -21.07
N ASP A 120 -3.29 -3.18 -21.41
CA ASP A 120 -3.56 -4.24 -20.45
C ASP A 120 -2.43 -5.26 -20.43
N ASP A 121 -2.26 -5.89 -19.28
CA ASP A 121 -1.29 -6.96 -19.03
C ASP A 121 0.18 -6.62 -19.35
N LEU A 122 0.58 -5.37 -19.11
CA LEU A 122 1.98 -4.95 -19.22
C LEU A 122 2.82 -5.52 -18.07
N GLU A 123 3.89 -6.23 -18.42
CA GLU A 123 4.79 -6.88 -17.47
C GLU A 123 6.22 -6.29 -17.55
N LEU A 124 6.75 -5.86 -16.41
CA LEU A 124 8.18 -5.65 -16.18
C LEU A 124 8.73 -6.87 -15.43
N LYS A 125 9.58 -7.67 -16.09
CA LYS A 125 10.25 -8.83 -15.50
C LYS A 125 11.74 -8.59 -15.34
N ALA A 126 12.26 -8.69 -14.10
CA ALA A 126 13.68 -8.50 -13.79
C ALA A 126 14.13 -9.22 -12.51
N GLY A 127 15.42 -9.52 -12.37
CA GLY A 127 15.98 -10.10 -11.13
C GLY A 127 15.95 -9.13 -9.95
N TYR A 128 16.08 -7.84 -10.23
CA TYR A 128 15.67 -6.77 -9.33
C TYR A 128 15.33 -5.50 -10.11
N VAL A 129 14.61 -4.60 -9.45
CA VAL A 129 14.30 -3.26 -9.92
C VAL A 129 14.71 -2.24 -8.86
N LEU A 130 15.69 -1.40 -9.19
CA LEU A 130 16.19 -0.32 -8.35
C LEU A 130 15.77 1.04 -8.92
N VAL A 131 15.08 1.85 -8.13
CA VAL A 131 14.91 3.28 -8.42
C VAL A 131 16.00 4.03 -7.67
N ASP A 132 17.00 4.50 -8.39
CA ASP A 132 18.16 5.14 -7.77
C ASP A 132 17.88 6.62 -7.48
N SER A 133 18.80 7.30 -6.80
CA SER A 133 18.68 8.70 -6.43
C SER A 133 18.41 9.57 -7.66
N GLY A 134 17.34 10.37 -7.60
CA GLY A 134 16.86 11.19 -8.72
C GLY A 134 15.85 10.48 -9.64
N GLY A 135 15.77 9.16 -9.56
CA GLY A 135 14.86 8.33 -10.36
C GLY A 135 13.40 8.43 -9.94
N HIS A 136 12.51 8.20 -10.90
CA HIS A 136 11.06 8.16 -10.70
C HIS A 136 10.44 6.97 -11.42
N LEU A 137 9.88 6.01 -10.68
CA LEU A 137 9.04 4.97 -11.24
C LEU A 137 7.57 5.27 -10.91
N GLN A 138 6.71 5.24 -11.94
CA GLN A 138 5.30 5.61 -11.82
C GLN A 138 4.39 4.61 -12.55
N VAL A 139 3.58 3.87 -11.78
CA VAL A 139 2.49 3.02 -12.27
C VAL A 139 1.17 3.73 -11.98
N GLY A 140 0.65 4.49 -12.95
CA GLY A 140 -0.52 5.32 -12.75
C GLY A 140 -0.32 6.49 -11.77
N THR A 141 -1.36 7.29 -11.61
CA THR A 141 -1.42 8.42 -10.67
C THR A 141 -2.70 8.34 -9.85
N ARG A 142 -2.86 9.21 -8.84
CA ARG A 142 -4.13 9.27 -8.08
C ARG A 142 -5.32 9.66 -8.96
N ASP A 143 -5.11 10.58 -9.90
CA ASP A 143 -6.17 11.11 -10.76
C ASP A 143 -6.40 10.25 -12.02
N ALA A 144 -5.39 9.47 -12.41
CA ALA A 144 -5.43 8.51 -13.51
C ALA A 144 -4.72 7.22 -13.09
N PRO A 145 -5.37 6.37 -12.27
CA PRO A 145 -4.80 5.12 -11.78
C PRO A 145 -4.59 4.12 -12.92
N MET A 146 -3.76 3.11 -12.66
CA MET A 146 -3.61 1.95 -13.54
C MET A 146 -4.80 1.02 -13.33
N ASP A 147 -5.90 1.24 -14.05
CA ASP A 147 -7.12 0.42 -13.95
C ASP A 147 -7.01 -0.96 -14.62
N ARG A 148 -6.06 -1.06 -15.56
CA ARG A 148 -5.71 -2.27 -16.31
C ARG A 148 -4.65 -3.08 -15.58
N LYS A 149 -4.51 -4.34 -15.94
CA LYS A 149 -3.54 -5.24 -15.31
C LYS A 149 -2.12 -4.78 -15.61
N ALA A 150 -1.32 -4.61 -14.57
CA ALA A 150 0.10 -4.29 -14.65
C ALA A 150 0.87 -5.19 -13.69
N ILE A 151 2.02 -5.70 -14.14
CA ILE A 151 2.81 -6.68 -13.39
C ILE A 151 4.24 -6.18 -13.25
N ILE A 152 4.75 -6.17 -12.02
CA ILE A 152 6.18 -6.13 -11.72
C ILE A 152 6.55 -7.53 -11.21
N TYR A 153 7.31 -8.26 -12.02
CA TYR A 153 7.72 -9.63 -11.76
C TYR A 153 9.21 -9.71 -11.39
N ILE A 154 9.51 -10.15 -10.18
CA ILE A 154 10.87 -10.27 -9.68
C ILE A 154 11.37 -11.71 -9.79
N THR A 155 12.33 -11.95 -10.68
CA THR A 155 12.91 -13.28 -10.89
C THR A 155 13.96 -13.63 -9.85
N LYS A 156 14.13 -14.92 -9.61
CA LYS A 156 15.29 -15.50 -8.95
C LYS A 156 16.45 -15.47 -9.94
N GLY A 157 17.59 -14.95 -9.49
CA GLY A 157 18.78 -14.85 -10.32
C GLY A 157 20.05 -14.64 -9.48
N PRO A 158 21.23 -14.60 -10.13
CA PRO A 158 22.50 -14.45 -9.43
C PRO A 158 22.78 -13.00 -8.98
N HIS A 159 21.98 -12.04 -9.44
CA HIS A 159 22.23 -10.62 -9.24
C HIS A 159 21.81 -10.16 -7.85
N SER A 160 22.68 -9.39 -7.20
CA SER A 160 22.46 -8.83 -5.88
C SER A 160 23.01 -7.42 -5.80
N HIS A 161 22.33 -6.55 -5.07
CA HIS A 161 22.75 -5.17 -4.81
C HIS A 161 23.34 -5.07 -3.39
N PRO A 162 24.46 -4.33 -3.17
CA PRO A 162 25.13 -4.27 -1.87
C PRO A 162 24.23 -3.89 -0.68
N GLU A 163 23.27 -2.98 -0.89
CA GLU A 163 22.37 -2.51 0.18
C GLU A 163 21.05 -3.31 0.24
N PHE A 164 20.56 -3.79 -0.89
CA PHE A 164 19.22 -4.38 -1.02
C PHE A 164 19.23 -5.91 -1.05
N GLY A 165 20.38 -6.54 -1.29
CA GLY A 165 20.48 -7.97 -1.54
C GLY A 165 19.88 -8.33 -2.91
N HIS A 166 19.30 -9.52 -3.00
CA HIS A 166 18.69 -10.08 -4.20
C HIS A 166 17.15 -9.99 -4.16
N ARG A 167 16.51 -10.17 -5.32
CA ARG A 167 15.06 -10.31 -5.49
C ARG A 167 14.28 -9.15 -4.86
N PHE A 168 14.56 -7.93 -5.31
CA PHE A 168 13.95 -6.74 -4.73
C PHE A 168 13.31 -5.82 -5.75
N PHE A 169 12.31 -5.09 -5.28
CA PHE A 169 11.80 -3.88 -5.92
C PHE A 169 11.88 -2.74 -4.91
N GLY A 170 12.67 -1.71 -5.19
CA GLY A 170 12.90 -0.68 -4.19
C GLY A 170 13.57 0.57 -4.69
N GLY A 171 13.69 1.57 -3.81
CA GLY A 171 14.30 2.84 -4.13
C GLY A 171 15.21 3.38 -3.03
N ARG A 172 16.24 4.14 -3.43
CA ARG A 172 17.20 4.77 -2.51
C ARG A 172 17.43 6.25 -2.79
N GLY A 173 18.06 6.97 -1.85
CA GLY A 173 18.41 8.38 -2.04
C GLY A 173 17.15 9.24 -2.21
N SER A 174 17.13 10.10 -3.22
CA SER A 174 15.98 10.96 -3.55
C SER A 174 14.95 10.32 -4.51
N ALA A 175 14.97 8.99 -4.65
CA ALA A 175 14.05 8.24 -5.52
C ALA A 175 12.57 8.49 -5.23
N LYS A 176 11.75 8.41 -6.27
CA LYS A 176 10.29 8.54 -6.19
C LYS A 176 9.65 7.26 -6.75
N ILE A 177 8.82 6.62 -5.95
CA ILE A 177 8.03 5.47 -6.39
C ILE A 177 6.55 5.79 -6.18
N ASP A 178 5.81 5.88 -7.28
CA ASP A 178 4.37 6.10 -7.28
C ASP A 178 3.69 4.88 -7.89
N ILE A 179 2.85 4.18 -7.14
CA ILE A 179 2.06 3.05 -7.63
C ILE A 179 0.62 3.30 -7.23
N HIS A 180 -0.23 3.51 -8.22
CA HIS A 180 -1.65 3.79 -8.04
C HIS A 180 -2.45 2.81 -8.90
N GLY A 181 -2.92 1.73 -8.29
CA GLY A 181 -3.87 0.82 -8.92
C GLY A 181 -5.31 1.34 -8.84
N ARG A 182 -6.21 0.55 -9.42
CA ARG A 182 -7.66 0.77 -9.43
C ARG A 182 -8.18 0.99 -8.01
N GLU A 183 -8.80 2.14 -7.79
CA GLU A 183 -9.31 2.50 -6.47
C GLU A 183 -10.48 1.59 -6.03
N LEU A 184 -10.45 1.22 -4.75
CA LEU A 184 -11.57 0.61 -4.04
C LEU A 184 -12.01 1.53 -2.91
N LYS A 185 -13.30 1.86 -2.85
CA LYS A 185 -13.84 2.69 -1.75
C LYS A 185 -13.73 1.97 -0.40
N ARG A 186 -13.86 0.65 -0.42
CA ARG A 186 -13.58 -0.23 0.73
C ARG A 186 -13.13 -1.60 0.24
N THR A 187 -12.16 -2.18 0.93
CA THR A 187 -11.55 -3.47 0.58
C THR A 187 -12.23 -4.66 1.27
N TRP A 188 -13.23 -4.43 2.12
CA TRP A 188 -13.91 -5.48 2.87
C TRP A 188 -15.36 -5.11 3.16
N THR A 189 -16.18 -6.11 3.46
CA THR A 189 -17.53 -5.96 4.04
C THR A 189 -17.84 -7.23 4.85
N LEU A 190 -19.06 -7.33 5.39
CA LEU A 190 -19.51 -8.48 6.17
C LEU A 190 -20.64 -9.21 5.45
N LEU A 191 -20.74 -10.52 5.69
CA LEU A 191 -21.93 -11.28 5.29
C LEU A 191 -23.17 -10.76 6.03
N SER A 192 -24.23 -10.42 5.29
CA SER A 192 -25.51 -9.98 5.87
C SER A 192 -26.36 -11.13 6.39
N ARG A 193 -26.13 -12.35 5.90
CA ARG A 193 -26.74 -13.60 6.40
C ARG A 193 -25.79 -14.78 6.20
N THR A 194 -25.99 -15.84 6.97
CA THR A 194 -25.20 -17.09 6.86
C THR A 194 -25.21 -17.62 5.43
N ALA A 195 -24.02 -17.97 4.93
CA ALA A 195 -23.83 -18.67 3.67
C ALA A 195 -23.43 -20.12 3.97
N ALA A 196 -24.27 -21.07 3.54
CA ALA A 196 -24.04 -22.49 3.77
C ALA A 196 -22.89 -23.03 2.90
N ALA A 197 -22.28 -24.14 3.33
CA ALA A 197 -21.41 -24.92 2.46
C ALA A 197 -22.15 -25.31 1.18
N GLY A 198 -21.48 -25.25 0.02
CA GLY A 198 -22.11 -25.47 -1.28
C GLY A 198 -22.74 -24.21 -1.90
N SER A 199 -22.93 -23.11 -1.15
CA SER A 199 -23.45 -21.87 -1.72
C SER A 199 -22.45 -21.22 -2.67
N THR A 200 -22.95 -20.75 -3.81
CA THR A 200 -22.21 -19.88 -4.73
C THR A 200 -22.60 -18.41 -4.60
N VAL A 201 -23.58 -18.08 -3.76
CA VAL A 201 -24.04 -16.69 -3.58
C VAL A 201 -23.72 -16.23 -2.16
N LEU A 202 -23.02 -15.09 -2.08
CA LEU A 202 -22.77 -14.36 -0.85
C LEU A 202 -23.69 -13.15 -0.79
N HIS A 203 -24.35 -12.95 0.35
CA HIS A 203 -25.14 -11.76 0.62
C HIS A 203 -24.35 -10.86 1.56
N LEU A 204 -24.16 -9.61 1.15
CA LEU A 204 -23.26 -8.67 1.79
C LEU A 204 -24.05 -7.59 2.52
N LYS A 205 -23.41 -6.95 3.49
CA LYS A 205 -23.97 -5.77 4.15
C LYS A 205 -23.90 -4.54 3.25
N ASP A 206 -22.78 -4.33 2.58
CA ASP A 206 -22.58 -3.21 1.67
C ASP A 206 -22.82 -3.65 0.21
N ASP A 207 -23.06 -2.67 -0.67
CA ASP A 207 -23.17 -2.93 -2.10
C ASP A 207 -21.77 -3.07 -2.71
N PRO A 208 -21.37 -4.27 -3.18
CA PRO A 208 -20.04 -4.50 -3.75
C PRO A 208 -19.72 -3.60 -4.94
N ALA A 209 -20.71 -3.27 -5.79
CA ALA A 209 -20.48 -2.37 -6.92
C ALA A 209 -20.14 -0.95 -6.45
N ALA A 210 -20.82 -0.47 -5.41
CA ALA A 210 -20.53 0.83 -4.79
C ALA A 210 -19.16 0.86 -4.10
N LEU A 211 -18.66 -0.29 -3.64
CA LEU A 211 -17.30 -0.44 -3.11
C LEU A 211 -16.23 -0.51 -4.20
N GLY A 212 -16.64 -0.61 -5.46
CA GLY A 212 -15.76 -0.75 -6.62
C GLY A 212 -15.38 -2.19 -6.93
N TRP A 213 -16.06 -3.21 -6.40
CA TRP A 213 -15.74 -4.61 -6.72
C TRP A 213 -16.32 -5.01 -8.07
N ARG A 214 -15.66 -5.92 -8.78
CA ARG A 214 -16.09 -6.38 -10.12
C ARG A 214 -15.98 -7.90 -10.27
N ALA A 215 -16.61 -8.43 -11.32
CA ALA A 215 -16.39 -9.80 -11.75
C ALA A 215 -14.90 -10.03 -12.07
N GLY A 216 -14.41 -11.23 -11.76
CA GLY A 216 -12.98 -11.59 -11.84
C GLY A 216 -12.16 -11.19 -10.62
N ASP A 217 -12.68 -10.35 -9.71
CA ASP A 217 -11.96 -10.03 -8.48
C ASP A 217 -11.86 -11.29 -7.59
N ARG A 218 -10.68 -11.53 -7.04
CA ARG A 218 -10.41 -12.52 -6.01
C ARG A 218 -10.79 -11.98 -4.62
N ILE A 219 -11.53 -12.78 -3.87
CA ILE A 219 -11.98 -12.47 -2.51
C ILE A 219 -11.58 -13.54 -1.50
N GLY A 220 -11.38 -13.15 -0.26
CA GLY A 220 -11.27 -14.04 0.89
C GLY A 220 -12.54 -14.01 1.72
N VAL A 221 -12.99 -15.15 2.22
CA VAL A 221 -14.11 -15.27 3.18
C VAL A 221 -13.56 -15.83 4.48
N ALA A 222 -13.62 -15.03 5.55
CA ALA A 222 -13.07 -15.39 6.85
C ALA A 222 -13.86 -16.53 7.51
N THR A 223 -13.14 -17.39 8.24
CA THR A 223 -13.79 -18.40 9.08
C THR A 223 -14.54 -17.77 10.25
N THR A 224 -15.75 -18.28 10.52
CA THR A 224 -16.54 -17.90 11.70
C THR A 224 -16.67 -19.03 12.71
N THR A 225 -16.02 -20.17 12.46
CA THR A 225 -16.08 -21.34 13.35
C THR A 225 -14.80 -21.45 14.18
N PRO A 226 -14.88 -22.01 15.41
CA PRO A 226 -13.70 -22.16 16.28
C PRO A 226 -12.57 -22.94 15.59
N HIS A 227 -11.32 -22.53 15.85
CA HIS A 227 -10.11 -23.14 15.30
C HIS A 227 -10.05 -24.67 15.50
N THR A 228 -10.68 -25.19 16.57
CA THR A 228 -10.77 -26.62 16.88
C THR A 228 -11.59 -27.44 15.87
N LYS A 229 -12.42 -26.78 15.04
CA LYS A 229 -13.19 -27.42 13.97
C LYS A 229 -12.55 -27.29 12.58
N ARG A 230 -11.31 -26.77 12.48
CA ARG A 230 -10.63 -26.45 11.22
C ARG A 230 -11.50 -25.62 10.27
N GLY A 231 -12.16 -24.58 10.78
CA GLY A 231 -12.78 -23.60 9.91
C GLY A 231 -11.70 -22.90 9.09
N GLU A 232 -11.67 -23.15 7.78
CA GLU A 232 -10.69 -22.56 6.87
C GLU A 232 -11.25 -21.26 6.30
N SER A 233 -10.46 -20.19 6.35
CA SER A 233 -10.69 -19.05 5.46
C SER A 233 -10.52 -19.52 4.02
N THR A 234 -11.44 -19.13 3.14
CA THR A 234 -11.45 -19.60 1.76
C THR A 234 -11.23 -18.46 0.78
N VAL A 235 -10.61 -18.76 -0.36
CA VAL A 235 -10.37 -17.80 -1.44
C VAL A 235 -11.20 -18.21 -2.64
N HIS A 236 -11.86 -17.23 -3.25
CA HIS A 236 -12.79 -17.42 -4.37
C HIS A 236 -12.62 -16.35 -5.43
N THR A 237 -13.08 -16.65 -6.64
CA THR A 237 -13.19 -15.67 -7.72
C THR A 237 -14.65 -15.26 -7.89
N VAL A 238 -14.90 -13.95 -8.01
CA VAL A 238 -16.25 -13.41 -8.24
C VAL A 238 -16.67 -13.67 -9.69
N ALA A 239 -17.74 -14.44 -9.87
CA ALA A 239 -18.40 -14.64 -11.16
C ALA A 239 -19.17 -13.39 -11.60
N SER A 240 -19.94 -12.81 -10.69
CA SER A 240 -20.75 -11.62 -10.97
C SER A 240 -21.06 -10.81 -9.71
N VAL A 241 -21.37 -9.53 -9.93
CA VAL A 241 -21.70 -8.56 -8.88
C VAL A 241 -23.17 -8.18 -9.01
N GLY A 242 -23.94 -8.35 -7.94
CA GLY A 242 -25.33 -7.96 -7.85
C GLY A 242 -25.59 -6.98 -6.70
N SER A 243 -26.83 -6.54 -6.54
CA SER A 243 -27.23 -5.63 -5.46
C SER A 243 -26.99 -6.29 -4.09
N ARG A 244 -25.95 -5.83 -3.38
CA ARG A 244 -25.50 -6.39 -2.08
C ARG A 244 -25.27 -7.91 -2.12
N SER A 245 -24.82 -8.42 -3.25
CA SER A 245 -24.51 -9.84 -3.41
C SER A 245 -23.35 -10.09 -4.37
N LEU A 246 -22.63 -11.19 -4.15
CA LEU A 246 -21.65 -11.72 -5.08
C LEU A 246 -22.04 -13.14 -5.47
N THR A 247 -21.90 -13.48 -6.74
CA THR A 247 -21.88 -14.87 -7.18
C THR A 247 -20.42 -15.29 -7.34
N LEU A 248 -20.07 -16.47 -6.84
CA LEU A 248 -18.75 -17.08 -6.89
C LEU A 248 -18.69 -18.07 -8.05
N ASN A 249 -17.52 -18.22 -8.66
CA ASN A 249 -17.28 -19.25 -9.67
C ASN A 249 -17.36 -20.66 -9.04
N GLU A 250 -16.90 -20.80 -7.80
CA GLU A 250 -16.84 -22.06 -7.06
C GLU A 250 -17.65 -21.97 -5.76
N PRO A 251 -18.27 -23.08 -5.34
CA PRO A 251 -19.05 -23.11 -4.11
C PRO A 251 -18.18 -22.99 -2.86
N LEU A 252 -18.75 -22.42 -1.81
CA LEU A 252 -18.14 -22.40 -0.49
C LEU A 252 -17.83 -23.81 0.02
N ARG A 253 -16.62 -24.02 0.54
CA ARG A 253 -16.21 -25.30 1.15
C ARG A 253 -16.80 -25.52 2.55
N ALA A 254 -17.15 -24.44 3.24
CA ALA A 254 -17.67 -24.47 4.60
C ALA A 254 -18.79 -23.44 4.79
N GLU A 255 -19.56 -23.61 5.87
CA GLU A 255 -20.51 -22.58 6.29
C GLU A 255 -19.76 -21.36 6.86
N HIS A 256 -20.19 -20.17 6.46
CA HIS A 256 -19.73 -18.90 7.00
C HIS A 256 -20.92 -18.12 7.55
N TRP A 257 -20.85 -17.72 8.82
CA TRP A 257 -21.94 -17.01 9.47
C TRP A 257 -22.09 -15.59 8.95
N GLY A 258 -23.32 -15.06 8.99
CA GLY A 258 -23.61 -13.68 8.63
C GLY A 258 -24.74 -13.12 9.49
N GLY A 259 -24.69 -11.82 9.73
CA GLY A 259 -25.70 -11.09 10.49
C GLY A 259 -25.56 -11.15 12.01
N LEU A 260 -26.64 -10.74 12.69
CA LEU A 260 -26.73 -10.70 14.16
C LEU A 260 -27.16 -12.05 14.72
N ARG A 261 -26.53 -12.47 15.81
CA ARG A 261 -26.87 -13.68 16.56
C ARG A 261 -27.17 -13.35 18.01
N GLU A 262 -28.10 -14.09 18.60
CA GLU A 262 -28.44 -13.95 20.01
C GLU A 262 -27.59 -14.90 20.85
N ILE A 263 -26.89 -14.35 21.84
CA ILE A 263 -26.06 -15.08 22.79
C ILE A 263 -26.38 -14.53 24.18
N ALA A 264 -26.90 -15.38 25.07
CA ALA A 264 -27.30 -15.03 26.43
C ALA A 264 -28.22 -13.78 26.49
N GLY A 265 -29.24 -13.72 25.63
CA GLY A 265 -30.21 -12.62 25.57
C GLY A 265 -29.68 -11.31 24.96
N ARG A 266 -28.48 -11.31 24.37
CA ARG A 266 -27.87 -10.15 23.72
C ARG A 266 -27.56 -10.43 22.26
N ARG A 267 -27.70 -9.42 21.40
CA ARG A 267 -27.43 -9.52 19.97
C ARG A 267 -25.99 -9.11 19.67
N PHE A 268 -25.23 -10.00 19.05
CA PHE A 268 -23.84 -9.77 18.61
C PHE A 268 -23.74 -9.94 17.10
N GLU A 269 -22.95 -9.10 16.44
CA GLU A 269 -22.58 -9.32 15.05
C GLU A 269 -21.56 -10.48 14.98
N MET A 270 -21.99 -11.57 14.37
CA MET A 270 -21.19 -12.78 14.17
C MET A 270 -21.20 -13.08 12.66
N ALA A 271 -20.58 -12.19 11.89
CA ALA A 271 -20.56 -12.22 10.44
C ALA A 271 -19.14 -12.41 9.90
N ALA A 272 -18.99 -13.28 8.91
CA ALA A 272 -17.73 -13.46 8.21
C ALA A 272 -17.35 -12.18 7.48
N GLU A 273 -16.09 -11.79 7.64
CA GLU A 273 -15.49 -10.77 6.80
C GLU A 273 -15.27 -11.33 5.40
N VAL A 274 -15.71 -10.56 4.41
CA VAL A 274 -15.42 -10.79 2.99
C VAL A 274 -14.46 -9.70 2.56
N VAL A 275 -13.25 -10.09 2.15
CA VAL A 275 -12.15 -9.16 1.81
C VAL A 275 -11.84 -9.28 0.33
N ASN A 276 -11.81 -8.16 -0.40
CA ASN A 276 -11.33 -8.11 -1.77
C ASN A 276 -9.79 -8.03 -1.79
N MET A 277 -9.19 -9.05 -2.39
CA MET A 277 -7.74 -9.25 -2.47
C MET A 277 -7.20 -9.05 -3.90
N GLU A 278 -8.01 -8.54 -4.83
CA GLU A 278 -7.61 -8.28 -6.20
C GLU A 278 -7.21 -6.82 -6.39
N ARG A 279 -6.10 -6.59 -7.08
CA ARG A 279 -5.63 -5.25 -7.44
C ARG A 279 -5.12 -5.28 -8.86
N SER A 280 -5.31 -4.19 -9.59
CA SER A 280 -4.89 -4.08 -10.99
C SER A 280 -3.37 -4.07 -11.15
N VAL A 281 -2.64 -3.56 -10.15
CA VAL A 281 -1.17 -3.62 -10.11
C VAL A 281 -0.74 -4.78 -9.22
N LEU A 282 -0.01 -5.73 -9.80
CA LEU A 282 0.57 -6.89 -9.14
C LEU A 282 2.08 -6.74 -9.05
N ILE A 283 2.62 -6.92 -7.85
CA ILE A 283 4.06 -7.09 -7.59
C ILE A 283 4.24 -8.51 -7.09
N THR A 284 4.90 -9.35 -7.87
CA THR A 284 5.10 -10.77 -7.58
C THR A 284 6.47 -11.22 -8.06
N GLY A 285 6.79 -12.48 -7.89
CA GLY A 285 8.06 -13.04 -8.33
C GLY A 285 8.05 -14.56 -8.34
N ASP A 286 9.20 -15.13 -8.71
CA ASP A 286 9.42 -16.57 -8.64
C ASP A 286 9.12 -17.04 -7.20
N HIS A 287 8.46 -18.17 -7.05
CA HIS A 287 8.01 -18.64 -5.72
C HIS A 287 7.93 -20.16 -5.60
N ASP A 288 8.47 -20.90 -6.59
CA ASP A 288 8.40 -22.35 -6.65
C ASP A 288 9.05 -23.04 -5.44
N ASP A 289 10.05 -22.40 -4.84
CA ASP A 289 10.81 -22.90 -3.68
C ASP A 289 10.63 -22.06 -2.41
N ILE A 290 9.70 -21.10 -2.38
CA ILE A 290 9.57 -20.13 -1.26
C ILE A 290 9.29 -20.80 0.09
N GLN A 291 8.59 -21.94 0.08
CA GLN A 291 8.31 -22.72 1.31
C GLN A 291 9.56 -23.40 1.88
N TRP A 292 10.56 -23.65 1.03
CA TRP A 292 11.82 -24.28 1.41
C TRP A 292 12.90 -23.24 1.72
N THR A 293 13.06 -22.24 0.86
CA THR A 293 14.08 -21.20 1.02
C THR A 293 13.67 -20.14 2.04
N GLY A 294 12.37 -19.92 2.23
CA GLY A 294 11.86 -18.79 2.97
C GLY A 294 12.04 -17.46 2.22
N GLU A 295 12.47 -17.49 0.96
CA GLU A 295 12.85 -16.29 0.19
C GLU A 295 11.89 -16.04 -0.97
N GLY A 296 11.10 -14.98 -0.84
CA GLY A 296 10.37 -14.35 -1.93
C GLY A 296 11.03 -13.05 -2.40
N LEU A 297 10.27 -12.25 -3.14
CA LEU A 297 10.67 -10.86 -3.40
C LEU A 297 10.60 -10.02 -2.12
N HIS A 298 11.35 -8.94 -1.99
CA HIS A 298 11.07 -7.93 -0.97
C HIS A 298 10.96 -6.53 -1.57
N THR A 299 10.28 -5.64 -0.88
CA THR A 299 10.29 -4.22 -1.24
C THR A 299 10.96 -3.39 -0.18
N MET A 300 11.57 -2.29 -0.58
CA MET A 300 12.26 -1.39 0.33
C MET A 300 12.35 0.02 -0.26
N MET A 301 12.02 1.02 0.54
CA MET A 301 12.34 2.43 0.25
C MET A 301 13.25 2.97 1.35
N MET A 302 14.39 3.56 0.98
CA MET A 302 15.34 4.18 1.92
C MET A 302 15.85 5.54 1.40
N GLY A 303 16.33 6.39 2.30
CA GLY A 303 16.86 7.71 1.94
C GLY A 303 15.88 8.86 2.14
N SER A 304 15.96 9.89 1.30
CA SER A 304 15.20 11.14 1.41
C SER A 304 14.01 11.23 0.44
N GLY A 305 13.83 10.23 -0.42
CA GLY A 305 12.76 10.11 -1.40
C GLY A 305 11.42 9.70 -0.78
N TYR A 306 10.57 9.04 -1.57
CA TYR A 306 9.32 8.46 -1.07
C TYR A 306 8.86 7.27 -1.91
N MET A 307 8.00 6.46 -1.29
CA MET A 307 7.17 5.46 -1.96
C MET A 307 5.71 5.66 -1.54
N ASP A 308 4.86 6.02 -2.51
CA ASP A 308 3.40 6.10 -2.37
C ASP A 308 2.80 4.94 -3.18
N MET A 309 2.38 3.88 -2.49
CA MET A 309 1.81 2.68 -3.10
C MET A 309 0.39 2.48 -2.59
N ARG A 310 -0.56 2.61 -3.52
CA ARG A 310 -2.00 2.50 -3.28
C ARG A 310 -2.63 1.47 -4.18
N TYR A 311 -3.52 0.67 -3.60
CA TYR A 311 -4.29 -0.34 -4.31
C TYR A 311 -3.44 -1.25 -5.20
N ALA A 312 -2.26 -1.65 -4.70
CA ALA A 312 -1.41 -2.66 -5.31
C ALA A 312 -1.49 -3.97 -4.54
N ARG A 313 -1.33 -5.09 -5.25
CA ARG A 313 -1.20 -6.41 -4.63
C ARG A 313 0.27 -6.82 -4.63
N VAL A 314 0.76 -7.28 -3.48
CA VAL A 314 2.09 -7.88 -3.34
C VAL A 314 1.93 -9.33 -2.89
N GLU A 315 2.50 -10.27 -3.63
CA GLU A 315 2.42 -11.71 -3.31
C GLU A 315 3.79 -12.36 -3.32
N HIS A 316 3.89 -13.51 -2.66
CA HIS A 316 5.11 -14.31 -2.61
C HIS A 316 6.34 -13.50 -2.19
N CYS A 317 6.15 -12.72 -1.13
CA CYS A 317 7.09 -11.71 -0.69
C CYS A 317 7.59 -11.94 0.74
N GLY A 318 8.67 -11.25 1.07
CA GLY A 318 9.43 -11.41 2.30
C GLY A 318 10.53 -12.45 2.18
N GLN A 319 11.61 -12.25 2.94
CA GLN A 319 12.71 -13.23 3.03
C GLN A 319 12.97 -13.57 4.51
N ARG A 320 12.71 -14.82 4.90
CA ARG A 320 12.96 -15.34 6.25
C ARG A 320 14.27 -16.15 6.23
N PRO A 321 15.21 -15.96 7.17
CA PRO A 321 15.13 -15.14 8.39
C PRO A 321 15.71 -13.72 8.23
N LEU A 322 15.87 -13.21 7.01
CA LEU A 322 16.59 -11.96 6.75
C LEU A 322 15.80 -10.72 7.23
N MET A 323 16.36 -10.04 8.23
CA MET A 323 15.75 -8.82 8.79
C MET A 323 15.69 -7.70 7.75
N GLY A 324 14.58 -6.95 7.73
CA GLY A 324 14.40 -5.81 6.83
C GLY A 324 14.03 -6.18 5.39
N ARG A 325 13.75 -7.46 5.11
CA ARG A 325 13.30 -7.96 3.80
C ARG A 325 11.81 -8.32 3.88
N TYR A 326 10.94 -7.31 3.83
CA TYR A 326 9.49 -7.46 3.98
C TYR A 326 8.74 -7.19 2.66
N CYS A 327 7.46 -7.56 2.62
CA CYS A 327 6.59 -7.30 1.48
C CYS A 327 6.42 -5.82 1.16
N LEU A 328 6.30 -4.99 2.20
CA LEU A 328 6.14 -3.54 2.15
C LEU A 328 7.01 -2.93 3.25
N HIS A 329 8.02 -2.13 2.90
CA HIS A 329 9.00 -1.67 3.90
C HIS A 329 9.53 -0.26 3.63
N PHE A 330 9.39 0.62 4.62
CA PHE A 330 10.10 1.89 4.69
C PHE A 330 11.32 1.72 5.61
N HIS A 331 12.51 1.70 5.01
CA HIS A 331 13.75 1.47 5.73
C HIS A 331 14.40 2.78 6.15
N VAL A 332 14.23 3.14 7.43
CA VAL A 332 14.89 4.29 8.09
C VAL A 332 14.58 5.64 7.39
N MET A 333 13.37 5.80 6.86
CA MET A 333 12.93 6.93 6.03
C MET A 333 12.78 8.30 6.74
N ARG A 334 13.30 8.46 7.97
CA ARG A 334 13.06 9.65 8.83
C ARG A 334 11.60 10.14 8.70
N ARG A 335 11.37 11.46 8.60
CA ARG A 335 10.05 12.03 8.34
C ARG A 335 9.77 11.99 6.83
N CYS A 336 8.83 11.15 6.42
CA CYS A 336 8.37 11.06 5.04
C CYS A 336 6.86 11.30 4.94
N PRO A 337 6.40 12.56 4.74
CA PRO A 337 4.97 12.88 4.68
C PRO A 337 4.27 12.36 3.42
N ARG A 338 5.05 11.94 2.41
CA ARG A 338 4.55 11.35 1.15
C ARG A 338 4.58 9.82 1.14
N CYS A 339 5.17 9.18 2.15
CA CYS A 339 5.25 7.72 2.20
C CYS A 339 3.89 7.15 2.62
N VAL A 340 3.31 6.31 1.76
CA VAL A 340 1.95 5.78 1.96
C VAL A 340 1.87 4.34 1.48
N PHE A 341 1.25 3.50 2.32
CA PHE A 341 0.69 2.22 1.93
C PHE A 341 -0.81 2.27 2.20
N GLN A 342 -1.65 2.27 1.15
CA GLN A 342 -3.10 2.43 1.30
C GLN A 342 -3.86 1.45 0.42
N GLY A 343 -4.78 0.69 1.03
CA GLY A 343 -5.67 -0.21 0.29
C GLY A 343 -4.95 -1.37 -0.42
N ASN A 344 -3.67 -1.60 -0.15
CA ASN A 344 -2.89 -2.69 -0.72
C ASN A 344 -3.38 -4.05 -0.22
N ALA A 345 -3.14 -5.10 -1.01
CA ALA A 345 -3.33 -6.49 -0.60
C ALA A 345 -1.96 -7.16 -0.49
N VAL A 346 -1.65 -7.78 0.65
CA VAL A 346 -0.43 -8.59 0.84
C VAL A 346 -0.89 -10.02 1.07
N VAL A 347 -0.48 -10.94 0.18
CA VAL A 347 -1.03 -12.31 0.13
C VAL A 347 0.08 -13.36 0.19
#